data_AF-A0A9J6RJ38-F1
#
_entry.id   AF-A0A9J6RJ38-F1
#
_cell.length_a   1.000
_cell.length_b   1.000
_cell.length_c   1.000
_cell.angle_alpha   90.00
_cell.angle_beta   90.00
_cell.angle_gamma   90.00
#
_symmetry.space_group_name_H-M   'P 1'
#
loop_
_entity.id
_entity.type
_entity.pdbx_description
1 polymer ?
#
loop_
_entity_poly.entity_id
_entity_poly.type
_entity_poly.pdbx_seq_one_letter_code
_entity_poly.pdbx_strand_id
1 'polypeptide(L)'
;MNTAEAYQRQLLAAELRDVREQAVDMRQWLGNKPLYLKFWASWCVPCNQQMPHYVEAYNKYGDDIVFLSVNIDVNDDRAAVLAMLEKYGMAMPTLQDSDGRLSQAFDLLGTPLHILLDSRGQLVHQGHKVDALLKQRLDTLATANKTLTGISPALKAADEELPSPSSKGVSTLYFTATWCDWYLAESRPQQSKNCSLGQHYIKQLQAAHPDLVVHSLVSRLWTGAADAQQYQHKYQLQQPPQIDKSNALFLRYGVKKLPTLLVFNNGKQALRITDFSSYDEVDKQLQGLIK
;
A
#
# COMPACT_ATOMS: atom_id res chain seq x y z
N MET A 1 -17.03 -9.05 -18.06
CA MET A 1 -16.97 -9.28 -16.60
C MET A 1 -17.43 -8.00 -15.94
N ASN A 2 -18.48 -8.06 -15.13
CA ASN A 2 -18.93 -6.87 -14.38
C ASN A 2 -17.95 -6.61 -13.21
N THR A 3 -18.05 -5.43 -12.57
CA THR A 3 -17.12 -5.04 -11.50
C THR A 3 -17.21 -5.94 -10.27
N ALA A 4 -18.39 -6.48 -9.94
CA ALA A 4 -18.57 -7.41 -8.83
C ALA A 4 -17.81 -8.74 -9.05
N GLU A 5 -17.94 -9.33 -10.24
CA GLU A 5 -17.19 -10.53 -10.63
C GLU A 5 -15.68 -10.28 -10.60
N ALA A 6 -15.24 -9.08 -10.97
CA ALA A 6 -13.83 -8.70 -10.91
C ALA A 6 -13.30 -8.68 -9.47
N TYR A 7 -14.04 -8.05 -8.53
CA TYR A 7 -13.65 -8.02 -7.12
C TYR A 7 -13.66 -9.41 -6.48
N GLN A 8 -14.71 -10.20 -6.73
CA GLN A 8 -14.77 -11.57 -6.25
C GLN A 8 -13.59 -12.39 -6.74
N ARG A 9 -13.25 -12.29 -8.03
CA ARG A 9 -12.08 -12.99 -8.60
C ARG A 9 -10.78 -12.58 -7.93
N GLN A 10 -10.56 -11.29 -7.64
CA GLN A 10 -9.34 -10.85 -6.96
C GLN A 10 -9.27 -11.36 -5.51
N LEU A 11 -10.38 -11.31 -4.78
CA LEU A 11 -10.46 -11.86 -3.43
C LEU A 11 -10.23 -13.38 -3.40
N LEU A 12 -10.69 -14.11 -4.41
CA LEU A 12 -10.46 -15.55 -4.55
C LEU A 12 -9.05 -15.91 -5.04
N ALA A 13 -8.43 -15.05 -5.85
CA ALA A 13 -7.13 -15.30 -6.46
C ALA A 13 -5.95 -14.79 -5.63
N ALA A 14 -6.22 -14.07 -4.55
CA ALA A 14 -5.20 -13.71 -3.59
C ALA A 14 -4.99 -14.89 -2.64
N GLU A 15 -3.74 -15.32 -2.44
CA GLU A 15 -3.38 -16.27 -1.40
C GLU A 15 -3.43 -15.55 -0.04
N LEU A 16 -4.65 -15.28 0.42
CA LEU A 16 -4.88 -14.46 1.60
C LEU A 16 -4.56 -15.26 2.85
N ARG A 17 -3.47 -14.87 3.52
CA ARG A 17 -3.11 -15.38 4.85
C ARG A 17 -3.54 -14.37 5.89
N ASP A 18 -4.15 -14.85 6.96
CA ASP A 18 -4.30 -14.05 8.17
C ASP A 18 -2.91 -13.79 8.76
N VAL A 19 -2.68 -12.61 9.32
CA VAL A 19 -1.41 -12.25 9.98
C VAL A 19 -1.11 -13.08 11.23
N ARG A 20 -2.02 -13.95 11.68
CA ARG A 20 -1.82 -15.00 12.69
C ARG A 20 -1.59 -16.37 12.05
N GLU A 21 -1.26 -16.42 10.75
CA GLU A 21 -1.00 -17.64 9.96
C GLU A 21 -2.21 -18.58 9.82
N GLN A 22 -3.41 -18.07 10.04
CA GLN A 22 -4.63 -18.83 9.79
C GLN A 22 -4.98 -18.76 8.31
N ALA A 23 -5.31 -19.91 7.74
CA ALA A 23 -5.83 -19.98 6.38
C ALA A 23 -7.21 -19.31 6.32
N VAL A 24 -7.40 -18.41 5.36
CA VAL A 24 -8.68 -17.73 5.15
C VAL A 24 -9.28 -18.21 3.84
N ASP A 25 -10.37 -18.96 3.91
CA ASP A 25 -11.11 -19.37 2.72
C ASP A 25 -12.18 -18.33 2.37
N MET A 26 -11.89 -17.46 1.40
CA MET A 26 -12.84 -16.44 0.95
C MET A 26 -14.12 -17.04 0.33
N ARG A 27 -14.08 -18.28 -0.17
CA ARG A 27 -15.25 -18.93 -0.79
C ARG A 27 -16.38 -19.14 0.20
N GLN A 28 -16.09 -19.21 1.50
CA GLN A 28 -17.10 -19.38 2.53
C GLN A 28 -17.98 -18.12 2.72
N TRP A 29 -17.51 -16.96 2.26
CA TRP A 29 -18.15 -15.66 2.48
C TRP A 29 -18.70 -15.02 1.20
N LEU A 30 -17.96 -15.13 0.10
CA LEU A 30 -18.31 -14.49 -1.17
C LEU A 30 -19.61 -15.07 -1.73
N GLY A 31 -20.58 -14.21 -2.00
CA GLY A 31 -21.88 -14.58 -2.58
C GLY A 31 -22.98 -14.89 -1.56
N ASN A 32 -22.65 -14.97 -0.27
CA ASN A 32 -23.60 -15.36 0.79
C ASN A 32 -23.90 -14.24 1.79
N LYS A 33 -22.88 -13.44 2.15
CA LYS A 33 -23.01 -12.34 3.11
C LYS A 33 -22.37 -11.06 2.57
N PRO A 34 -22.85 -9.87 2.98
CA PRO A 34 -22.12 -8.64 2.77
C PRO A 34 -20.71 -8.72 3.38
N LEU A 35 -19.77 -7.99 2.79
CA LEU A 35 -18.37 -7.97 3.21
C LEU A 35 -17.92 -6.54 3.52
N TYR A 36 -17.31 -6.35 4.70
CA TYR A 36 -16.66 -5.11 5.09
C TYR A 36 -15.14 -5.29 5.18
N LEU A 37 -14.43 -4.71 4.21
CA LEU A 37 -12.97 -4.60 4.25
C LEU A 37 -12.55 -3.25 4.83
N LYS A 38 -11.58 -3.26 5.75
CA LYS A 38 -10.86 -2.06 6.20
C LYS A 38 -9.38 -2.18 5.87
N PHE A 39 -8.87 -1.37 4.96
CA PHE A 39 -7.44 -1.30 4.65
C PHE A 39 -6.73 -0.35 5.60
N TRP A 40 -5.59 -0.78 6.15
CA TRP A 40 -4.84 -0.05 7.15
C TRP A 40 -3.35 -0.42 7.18
N ALA A 41 -2.58 0.35 7.93
CA ALA A 41 -1.21 0.04 8.33
C ALA A 41 -1.05 0.30 9.84
N SER A 42 -0.16 -0.43 10.52
CA SER A 42 0.01 -0.27 11.97
C SER A 42 0.49 1.13 12.37
N TRP A 43 1.25 1.76 11.49
CA TRP A 43 1.79 3.12 11.64
C TRP A 43 0.79 4.23 11.26
N CYS A 44 -0.35 3.89 10.67
CA CYS A 44 -1.33 4.86 10.19
C CYS A 44 -2.17 5.43 11.35
N VAL A 45 -1.87 6.66 11.76
CA VAL A 45 -2.56 7.37 12.85
C VAL A 45 -4.09 7.42 12.67
N PRO A 46 -4.66 7.85 11.53
CA PRO A 46 -6.12 7.89 11.38
C PRO A 46 -6.74 6.49 11.38
N CYS A 47 -6.00 5.46 10.93
CA CYS A 47 -6.46 4.08 11.00
C CYS A 47 -6.67 3.63 12.45
N ASN A 48 -5.73 4.03 13.32
CA ASN A 48 -5.68 3.69 14.74
C ASN A 48 -6.79 4.43 15.51
N GLN A 49 -7.03 5.70 15.17
CA GLN A 49 -8.15 6.49 15.71
C GLN A 49 -9.51 5.86 15.35
N GLN A 50 -9.63 5.28 14.15
CA GLN A 50 -10.87 4.64 13.68
C GLN A 50 -10.94 3.14 14.03
N MET A 51 -9.96 2.56 14.73
CA MET A 51 -9.97 1.13 15.06
C MET A 51 -11.05 0.73 16.07
N PRO A 52 -11.30 1.49 17.16
CA PRO A 52 -12.38 1.17 18.10
C PRO A 52 -13.75 1.07 17.44
N HIS A 53 -14.07 1.97 16.49
CA HIS A 53 -15.33 1.92 15.74
C HIS A 53 -15.45 0.68 14.85
N TYR A 54 -14.33 0.18 14.30
CA TYR A 54 -14.34 -1.03 13.49
C TYR A 54 -14.61 -2.27 14.35
N VAL A 55 -14.01 -2.33 15.55
CA VAL A 55 -14.26 -3.40 16.53
C VAL A 55 -15.70 -3.35 17.05
N GLU A 56 -16.23 -2.16 17.36
CA GLU A 56 -17.63 -1.98 17.76
C GLU A 56 -18.59 -2.46 16.68
N ALA A 57 -18.34 -2.09 15.42
CA ALA A 57 -19.15 -2.55 14.29
C ALA A 57 -19.07 -4.08 14.11
N TYR A 58 -17.89 -4.68 14.27
CA TYR A 58 -17.73 -6.14 14.22
C TYR A 58 -18.55 -6.82 15.32
N ASN A 59 -18.49 -6.33 16.56
CA ASN A 59 -19.25 -6.90 17.67
C ASN A 59 -20.77 -6.78 17.46
N LYS A 60 -21.23 -5.74 16.76
CA LYS A 60 -22.65 -5.51 16.48
C LYS A 60 -23.16 -6.28 15.27
N TYR A 61 -22.37 -6.39 14.20
CA TYR A 61 -22.84 -6.89 12.89
C TYR A 61 -22.10 -8.13 12.39
N GLY A 62 -21.14 -8.68 13.13
CA GLY A 62 -20.27 -9.78 12.67
C GLY A 62 -21.00 -11.09 12.33
N ASP A 63 -22.20 -11.27 12.89
CA ASP A 63 -23.07 -12.41 12.55
C ASP A 63 -23.75 -12.26 11.18
N ASP A 64 -24.02 -11.03 10.75
CA ASP A 64 -24.74 -10.73 9.50
C ASP A 64 -23.78 -10.33 8.36
N ILE A 65 -22.68 -9.66 8.69
CA ILE A 65 -21.70 -9.10 7.77
C ILE A 65 -20.34 -9.73 8.06
N VAL A 66 -19.62 -10.12 7.02
CA VAL A 66 -18.24 -10.60 7.16
C VAL A 66 -17.33 -9.40 7.31
N PHE A 67 -16.47 -9.41 8.33
CA PHE A 67 -15.46 -8.36 8.56
C PHE A 67 -14.07 -8.92 8.28
N LEU A 68 -13.32 -8.23 7.43
CA LEU A 68 -11.91 -8.49 7.22
C LEU A 68 -11.14 -7.19 7.31
N SER A 69 -10.14 -7.16 8.18
CA SER A 69 -9.16 -6.07 8.13
C SER A 69 -8.05 -6.46 7.14
N VAL A 70 -7.47 -5.48 6.45
CA VAL A 70 -6.44 -5.71 5.43
C VAL A 70 -5.25 -4.82 5.77
N ASN A 71 -4.17 -5.42 6.25
CA ASN A 71 -2.90 -4.73 6.38
C ASN A 71 -2.25 -4.59 5.00
N ILE A 72 -1.91 -3.38 4.60
CA ILE A 72 -1.36 -3.09 3.24
C ILE A 72 0.10 -3.52 3.07
N ASP A 73 0.77 -3.95 4.15
CA ASP A 73 2.14 -4.48 4.15
C ASP A 73 3.20 -3.52 3.57
N VAL A 74 2.95 -2.21 3.59
CA VAL A 74 3.90 -1.15 3.18
C VAL A 74 4.56 -0.56 4.40
N ASN A 75 5.90 -0.62 4.46
CA ASN A 75 6.71 -0.16 5.58
C ASN A 75 6.18 -0.65 6.93
N ASP A 76 5.66 -1.89 6.95
CA ASP A 76 5.09 -2.53 8.12
C ASP A 76 5.84 -3.82 8.45
N ASP A 77 5.58 -4.36 9.62
CA ASP A 77 6.10 -5.64 10.05
C ASP A 77 5.07 -6.39 10.89
N ARG A 78 5.16 -7.72 10.87
CA ARG A 78 4.18 -8.59 11.51
C ARG A 78 4.03 -8.31 13.00
N ALA A 79 5.12 -7.99 13.70
CA ALA A 79 5.06 -7.76 15.14
C ALA A 79 4.26 -6.49 15.46
N ALA A 80 4.49 -5.40 14.72
CA ALA A 80 3.70 -4.17 14.84
C ALA A 80 2.22 -4.41 14.53
N VAL A 81 1.90 -5.22 13.51
CA VAL A 81 0.51 -5.56 13.17
C VAL A 81 -0.15 -6.38 14.29
N LEU A 82 0.52 -7.42 14.81
CA LEU A 82 0.00 -8.24 15.90
C LEU A 82 -0.23 -7.43 17.19
N ALA A 83 0.69 -6.53 17.53
CA ALA A 83 0.53 -5.63 18.68
C ALA A 83 -0.72 -4.75 18.55
N MET A 84 -1.07 -4.33 17.33
CA MET A 84 -2.28 -3.56 17.07
C MET A 84 -3.54 -4.43 17.19
N LEU A 85 -3.51 -5.68 16.73
CA LEU A 85 -4.63 -6.59 16.93
C LEU A 85 -4.92 -6.82 18.41
N GLU A 86 -3.87 -7.04 19.20
CA GLU A 86 -3.97 -7.20 20.65
C GLU A 86 -4.50 -5.93 21.32
N LYS A 87 -3.89 -4.77 21.04
CA LYS A 87 -4.25 -3.47 21.62
C LYS A 87 -5.74 -3.14 21.49
N TYR A 88 -6.35 -3.48 20.37
CA TYR A 88 -7.76 -3.18 20.10
C TYR A 88 -8.70 -4.37 20.28
N GLY A 89 -8.19 -5.55 20.67
CA GLY A 89 -9.01 -6.76 20.81
C GLY A 89 -9.65 -7.20 19.48
N MET A 90 -8.89 -7.13 18.38
CA MET A 90 -9.38 -7.46 17.04
C MET A 90 -9.54 -8.99 16.87
N ALA A 91 -10.78 -9.46 17.04
CA ALA A 91 -11.12 -10.87 16.89
C ALA A 91 -11.35 -11.31 15.43
N MET A 92 -11.76 -10.39 14.55
CA MET A 92 -11.96 -10.68 13.13
C MET A 92 -10.66 -11.04 12.41
N PRO A 93 -10.71 -11.75 11.26
CA PRO A 93 -9.52 -12.00 10.45
C PRO A 93 -8.87 -10.71 9.96
N THR A 94 -7.54 -10.71 9.94
CA THR A 94 -6.70 -9.64 9.40
C THR A 94 -5.79 -10.21 8.33
N LEU A 95 -6.07 -9.84 7.08
CA LEU A 95 -5.33 -10.25 5.92
C LEU A 95 -4.05 -9.42 5.77
N GLN A 96 -2.97 -10.06 5.33
CA GLN A 96 -1.77 -9.37 4.88
C GLN A 96 -1.77 -9.27 3.36
N ASP A 97 -1.81 -8.05 2.81
CA ASP A 97 -1.78 -7.79 1.37
C ASP A 97 -0.34 -7.84 0.82
N SER A 98 0.30 -8.99 1.00
CA SER A 98 1.72 -9.16 0.73
C SER A 98 2.10 -9.14 -0.76
N ASP A 99 1.16 -9.14 -1.69
CA ASP A 99 1.45 -8.91 -3.10
C ASP A 99 0.81 -7.62 -3.62
N GLY A 100 0.23 -6.82 -2.73
CA GLY A 100 -0.46 -5.56 -3.00
C GLY A 100 -1.63 -5.66 -3.96
N ARG A 101 -2.09 -6.89 -4.30
CA ARG A 101 -3.15 -7.10 -5.29
C ARG A 101 -4.49 -6.65 -4.76
N LEU A 102 -4.75 -6.74 -3.45
CA LEU A 102 -5.99 -6.20 -2.88
C LEU A 102 -5.98 -4.67 -2.96
N SER A 103 -4.89 -4.04 -2.54
CA SER A 103 -4.71 -2.58 -2.61
C SER A 103 -4.88 -2.08 -4.06
N GLN A 104 -4.32 -2.80 -5.04
CA GLN A 104 -4.48 -2.48 -6.46
C GLN A 104 -5.94 -2.71 -6.93
N ALA A 105 -6.56 -3.83 -6.54
CA ALA A 105 -7.92 -4.15 -6.95
C ALA A 105 -8.93 -3.08 -6.50
N PHE A 106 -8.78 -2.60 -5.26
CA PHE A 106 -9.64 -1.57 -4.66
C PHE A 106 -9.14 -0.13 -4.87
N ASP A 107 -8.17 0.07 -5.77
CA ASP A 107 -7.68 1.38 -6.19
C ASP A 107 -7.22 2.26 -5.00
N LEU A 108 -6.51 1.64 -4.04
CA LEU A 108 -6.09 2.26 -2.79
C LEU A 108 -5.30 3.55 -3.04
N LEU A 109 -5.86 4.68 -2.59
CA LEU A 109 -5.21 6.00 -2.60
C LEU A 109 -4.68 6.40 -1.22
N GLY A 110 -5.15 5.76 -0.17
CA GLY A 110 -4.90 6.21 1.19
C GLY A 110 -5.51 5.27 2.21
N THR A 111 -4.88 5.21 3.37
CA THR A 111 -5.44 4.52 4.54
C THR A 111 -5.98 5.54 5.57
N PRO A 112 -6.98 5.18 6.39
CA PRO A 112 -7.79 3.97 6.27
C PRO A 112 -8.68 4.02 5.02
N LEU A 113 -8.98 2.87 4.42
CA LEU A 113 -9.99 2.75 3.37
C LEU A 113 -11.04 1.72 3.78
N HIS A 114 -12.30 2.14 3.81
CA HIS A 114 -13.46 1.31 4.12
C HIS A 114 -14.15 0.92 2.83
N ILE A 115 -14.33 -0.38 2.62
CA ILE A 115 -15.02 -0.96 1.48
C ILE A 115 -16.18 -1.82 1.98
N LEU A 116 -17.39 -1.55 1.49
CA LEU A 116 -18.52 -2.46 1.68
C LEU A 116 -18.92 -3.07 0.34
N LEU A 117 -19.01 -4.39 0.33
CA LEU A 117 -19.63 -5.17 -0.74
C LEU A 117 -20.97 -5.73 -0.24
N ASP A 118 -22.01 -5.69 -1.08
CA ASP A 118 -23.26 -6.42 -0.80
C ASP A 118 -23.07 -7.94 -0.93
N SER A 119 -24.10 -8.73 -0.60
CA SER A 119 -24.06 -10.19 -0.71
C SER A 119 -23.85 -10.71 -2.14
N ARG A 120 -24.07 -9.87 -3.16
CA ARG A 120 -23.78 -10.19 -4.58
C ARG A 120 -22.38 -9.77 -5.00
N GLY A 121 -21.58 -9.24 -4.08
CA GLY A 121 -20.23 -8.73 -4.35
C GLY A 121 -20.18 -7.35 -5.01
N GLN A 122 -21.29 -6.61 -5.07
CA GLN A 122 -21.29 -5.25 -5.61
C GLN A 122 -20.72 -4.27 -4.60
N LEU A 123 -19.82 -3.40 -5.06
CA LEU A 123 -19.30 -2.31 -4.26
C LEU A 123 -20.43 -1.31 -3.95
N VAL A 124 -20.73 -1.13 -2.66
CA VAL A 124 -21.80 -0.24 -2.19
C VAL A 124 -21.30 0.84 -1.27
N HIS A 125 -20.04 0.76 -0.81
CA HIS A 125 -19.36 1.86 -0.12
C HIS A 125 -17.85 1.84 -0.38
N GLN A 126 -17.29 3.03 -0.55
CA GLN A 126 -15.86 3.30 -0.57
C GLN A 126 -15.62 4.67 0.10
N GLY A 127 -14.78 4.72 1.13
CA GLY A 127 -14.52 5.97 1.85
C GLY A 127 -13.42 5.85 2.91
N HIS A 128 -12.94 6.98 3.41
CA HIS A 128 -11.82 7.04 4.38
C HIS A 128 -12.25 7.39 5.81
N LYS A 129 -13.55 7.59 6.05
CA LYS A 129 -14.09 8.07 7.32
C LYS A 129 -15.17 7.13 7.82
N VAL A 130 -15.28 7.02 9.15
CA VAL A 130 -16.43 6.41 9.80
C VAL A 130 -17.51 7.49 9.94
N ASP A 131 -18.25 7.72 8.86
CA ASP A 131 -19.30 8.73 8.79
C ASP A 131 -20.72 8.14 8.92
N ALA A 132 -21.73 9.01 8.88
CA ALA A 132 -23.13 8.60 8.97
C ALA A 132 -23.55 7.69 7.80
N LEU A 133 -22.97 7.89 6.61
CA LEU A 133 -23.28 7.10 5.43
C LEU A 133 -22.77 5.66 5.57
N LEU A 134 -21.54 5.48 6.07
CA LEU A 134 -21.00 4.15 6.36
C LEU A 134 -21.87 3.40 7.37
N LYS A 135 -22.24 4.07 8.48
CA LYS A 135 -23.11 3.49 9.52
C LYS A 135 -24.47 3.07 8.98
N GLN A 136 -25.13 3.95 8.22
CA GLN A 136 -26.40 3.65 7.57
C GLN A 136 -26.32 2.44 6.64
N ARG A 137 -25.23 2.31 5.88
CA ARG A 137 -25.03 1.17 4.97
C ARG A 137 -24.81 -0.14 5.73
N LEU A 138 -24.07 -0.11 6.85
CA LEU A 138 -23.92 -1.28 7.73
C LEU A 138 -25.27 -1.70 8.32
N ASP A 139 -26.06 -0.78 8.88
CA ASP A 139 -27.40 -1.09 9.40
C ASP A 139 -28.31 -1.69 8.32
N THR A 140 -28.23 -1.15 7.09
CA THR A 140 -29.05 -1.65 5.97
C THR A 140 -28.65 -3.06 5.55
N LEU A 141 -27.34 -3.35 5.48
CA LEU A 141 -26.82 -4.64 5.07
C LEU A 141 -27.01 -5.73 6.13
N ALA A 142 -27.03 -5.36 7.42
CA ALA A 142 -27.25 -6.30 8.51
C ALA A 142 -28.73 -6.72 8.66
N THR A 143 -29.68 -5.82 8.35
CA THR A 143 -31.10 -6.04 8.68
C THR A 143 -31.95 -6.61 7.55
N ALA A 144 -31.44 -6.69 6.32
CA ALA A 144 -32.24 -7.15 5.19
C ALA A 144 -31.41 -7.72 4.04
N ASN A 145 -32.03 -8.61 3.25
CA ASN A 145 -31.64 -8.91 1.86
C ASN A 145 -31.82 -7.70 0.91
N LYS A 146 -31.66 -6.47 1.42
CA LYS A 146 -31.78 -5.24 0.65
C LYS A 146 -30.50 -5.00 -0.11
N THR A 147 -30.63 -4.98 -1.42
CA THR A 147 -29.57 -4.56 -2.31
C THR A 147 -29.49 -3.04 -2.35
N LEU A 148 -28.31 -2.52 -1.99
CA LEU A 148 -27.98 -1.12 -2.17
C LEU A 148 -27.59 -0.86 -3.63
N THR A 149 -27.74 0.39 -4.08
CA THR A 149 -27.23 0.80 -5.39
C THR A 149 -25.72 0.68 -5.41
N GLY A 150 -25.20 -0.11 -6.35
CA GLY A 150 -23.76 -0.25 -6.56
C GLY A 150 -23.14 1.10 -6.96
N ILE A 151 -21.94 1.35 -6.46
CA ILE A 151 -21.08 2.44 -6.92
C ILE A 151 -20.05 1.86 -7.87
N SER A 152 -19.84 2.53 -9.00
CA SER A 152 -18.69 2.22 -9.85
C SER A 152 -17.45 2.85 -9.21
N PRO A 153 -16.36 2.09 -9.01
CA PRO A 153 -15.09 2.71 -8.67
C PRO A 153 -14.72 3.73 -9.76
N ALA A 154 -14.04 4.81 -9.37
CA ALA A 154 -13.40 5.68 -10.35
C ALA A 154 -12.49 4.81 -11.23
N LEU A 155 -12.53 5.06 -12.55
CA LEU A 155 -11.79 4.30 -13.55
C LEU A 155 -10.35 4.03 -13.07
N LYS A 156 -9.91 2.76 -13.17
CA LYS A 156 -8.51 2.38 -12.95
C LYS A 156 -7.63 3.39 -13.66
N ALA A 157 -6.64 3.95 -12.96
CA ALA A 157 -5.65 4.81 -13.59
C ALA A 157 -5.07 4.06 -14.80
N ALA A 158 -5.08 4.73 -15.96
CA ALA A 158 -4.47 4.19 -17.17
C ALA A 158 -2.98 3.91 -16.91
N ASP A 159 -2.46 2.88 -17.57
CA ASP A 159 -1.04 2.57 -17.52
C ASP A 159 -0.26 3.76 -18.13
N GLU A 160 0.32 4.59 -17.27
CA GLU A 160 1.35 5.54 -17.68
C GLU A 160 2.61 4.77 -18.06
N GLU A 161 3.39 5.31 -18.99
CA GLU A 161 4.67 4.72 -19.38
C GLU A 161 5.64 4.82 -18.20
N LEU A 162 5.73 3.73 -17.43
CA LEU A 162 6.62 3.61 -16.29
C LEU A 162 8.06 3.31 -16.75
N PRO A 163 9.07 3.81 -16.02
CA PRO A 163 10.45 3.66 -16.41
C PRO A 163 10.86 2.19 -16.36
N SER A 164 11.62 1.76 -17.36
CA SER A 164 12.16 0.42 -17.43
C SER A 164 13.68 0.47 -17.30
N PRO A 165 14.30 -0.48 -16.57
CA PRO A 165 15.76 -0.56 -16.50
C PRO A 165 16.38 -0.70 -17.89
N SER A 166 17.53 -0.04 -18.09
CA SER A 166 18.27 -0.12 -19.35
C SER A 166 18.76 -1.54 -19.60
N SER A 167 18.66 -1.99 -20.86
CA SER A 167 19.22 -3.26 -21.31
C SER A 167 20.75 -3.23 -21.44
N LYS A 168 21.38 -2.05 -21.37
CA LYS A 168 22.83 -1.85 -21.43
C LYS A 168 23.31 -0.96 -20.27
N GLY A 169 24.41 -1.36 -19.65
CA GLY A 169 25.03 -0.60 -18.56
C GLY A 169 24.23 -0.64 -17.27
N VAL A 170 24.57 0.28 -16.36
CA VAL A 170 23.93 0.40 -15.05
C VAL A 170 22.74 1.36 -15.12
N SER A 171 21.61 0.96 -14.54
CA SER A 171 20.45 1.84 -14.34
C SER A 171 19.80 1.55 -13.00
N THR A 172 19.04 2.51 -12.46
CA THR A 172 18.45 2.35 -11.13
C THR A 172 17.00 2.78 -11.06
N LEU A 173 16.25 2.12 -10.18
CA LEU A 173 14.91 2.51 -9.77
C LEU A 173 14.93 2.78 -8.26
N TYR A 174 14.59 3.99 -7.86
CA TYR A 174 14.54 4.41 -6.46
C TYR A 174 13.09 4.57 -6.00
N PHE A 175 12.64 3.67 -5.13
CA PHE A 175 11.29 3.65 -4.60
C PHE A 175 11.24 4.37 -3.25
N THR A 176 10.33 5.33 -3.12
CA THR A 176 10.12 6.11 -1.90
C THR A 176 8.65 6.48 -1.73
N ALA A 177 8.32 7.27 -0.71
CA ALA A 177 7.03 7.91 -0.55
C ALA A 177 7.20 9.35 -0.06
N THR A 178 6.34 10.25 -0.52
CA THR A 178 6.42 11.69 -0.22
C THR A 178 6.18 12.03 1.25
N TRP A 179 5.66 11.06 2.02
CA TRP A 179 5.34 11.17 3.43
C TRP A 179 6.29 10.39 4.34
N CYS A 180 7.15 9.52 3.79
CA CYS A 180 7.89 8.55 4.61
C CYS A 180 8.82 9.21 5.65
N ASP A 181 9.42 10.34 5.31
CA ASP A 181 10.44 11.00 6.10
C ASP A 181 9.89 11.90 7.22
N TRP A 182 8.63 12.36 7.11
CA TRP A 182 7.99 13.20 8.13
C TRP A 182 6.84 12.50 8.86
N TYR A 183 6.01 11.72 8.16
CA TYR A 183 4.83 11.09 8.77
C TYR A 183 5.23 9.99 9.76
N LEU A 184 6.34 9.31 9.49
CA LEU A 184 6.86 8.23 10.33
C LEU A 184 7.78 8.75 11.45
N ALA A 185 8.01 10.05 11.57
CA ALA A 185 9.02 10.60 12.48
C ALA A 185 8.75 10.24 13.94
N GLU A 186 7.48 10.25 14.35
CA GLU A 186 7.09 9.92 15.71
C GLU A 186 6.95 8.41 15.92
N SER A 187 6.25 7.72 15.02
CA SER A 187 5.91 6.30 15.18
C SER A 187 7.04 5.34 14.82
N ARG A 188 7.93 5.73 13.90
CA ARG A 188 9.04 4.93 13.37
C ARG A 188 10.26 5.82 13.04
N PRO A 189 10.90 6.46 14.03
CA PRO A 189 11.94 7.47 13.80
C PRO A 189 13.12 6.97 12.97
N GLN A 190 13.55 5.72 13.17
CA GLN A 190 14.64 5.14 12.38
C GLN A 190 14.26 4.99 10.89
N GLN A 191 13.02 4.60 10.61
CA GLN A 191 12.52 4.48 9.24
C GLN A 191 12.38 5.85 8.57
N SER A 192 11.90 6.84 9.33
CA SER A 192 11.82 8.25 8.91
C SER A 192 13.19 8.79 8.51
N LYS A 193 14.20 8.57 9.37
CA LYS A 193 15.59 8.96 9.13
C LYS A 193 16.15 8.26 7.89
N ASN A 194 15.89 6.96 7.74
CA ASN A 194 16.33 6.19 6.57
C ASN A 194 15.74 6.74 5.26
N CYS A 195 14.46 7.14 5.25
CA CYS A 195 13.82 7.79 4.09
C CYS A 195 14.47 9.13 3.73
N SER A 196 14.80 9.95 4.73
CA SER A 196 15.53 11.20 4.51
C SER A 196 16.94 10.96 3.96
N LEU A 197 17.70 10.06 4.57
CA LEU A 197 19.06 9.73 4.15
C LEU A 197 19.10 9.17 2.74
N GLY A 198 18.20 8.24 2.41
CA GLY A 198 18.11 7.65 1.07
C GLY A 198 18.03 8.72 -0.02
N GLN A 199 17.21 9.75 0.18
CA GLN A 199 17.12 10.82 -0.81
C GLN A 199 18.33 11.73 -0.89
N HIS A 200 18.92 12.07 0.25
CA HIS A 200 20.18 12.81 0.24
C HIS A 200 21.28 12.02 -0.47
N TYR A 201 21.30 10.70 -0.32
CA TYR A 201 22.29 9.83 -0.96
C TYR A 201 22.05 9.69 -2.45
N ILE A 202 20.80 9.60 -2.93
CA ILE A 202 20.52 9.64 -4.37
C ILE A 202 21.12 10.89 -5.02
N LYS A 203 20.93 12.07 -4.41
CA LYS A 203 21.53 13.31 -4.91
C LYS A 203 23.06 13.26 -4.93
N GLN A 204 23.68 12.71 -3.90
CA GLN A 204 25.14 12.57 -3.82
C GLN A 204 25.68 11.56 -4.84
N LEU A 205 25.01 10.42 -5.04
CA LEU A 205 25.39 9.41 -6.03
C LEU A 205 25.34 9.97 -7.45
N GLN A 206 24.31 10.75 -7.79
CA GLN A 206 24.21 11.40 -9.11
C GLN A 206 25.32 12.45 -9.34
N ALA A 207 25.80 13.10 -8.27
CA ALA A 207 26.92 14.03 -8.35
C ALA A 207 28.28 13.30 -8.49
N ALA A 208 28.44 12.15 -7.81
CA ALA A 208 29.64 11.33 -7.87
C ALA A 208 29.75 10.51 -9.17
N HIS A 209 28.62 10.11 -9.74
CA HIS A 209 28.53 9.29 -10.96
C HIS A 209 27.59 9.96 -11.98
N PRO A 210 28.08 10.92 -12.79
CA PRO A 210 27.23 11.71 -13.69
C PRO A 210 26.43 10.88 -14.72
N ASP A 211 26.91 9.70 -15.08
CA ASP A 211 26.24 8.78 -16.02
C ASP A 211 25.18 7.90 -15.34
N LEU A 212 25.05 7.96 -14.01
CA LEU A 212 24.08 7.18 -13.25
C LEU A 212 22.67 7.75 -13.42
N VAL A 213 21.84 7.01 -14.15
CA VAL A 213 20.41 7.31 -14.25
C VAL A 213 19.66 6.77 -13.04
N VAL A 214 18.97 7.67 -12.33
CA VAL A 214 18.08 7.33 -11.21
C VAL A 214 16.64 7.72 -11.53
N HIS A 215 15.77 6.72 -11.69
CA HIS A 215 14.33 6.95 -11.78
C HIS A 215 13.71 6.89 -10.38
N SER A 216 13.29 8.04 -9.86
CA SER A 216 12.58 8.11 -8.58
C SER A 216 11.09 7.80 -8.77
N LEU A 217 10.58 6.86 -7.99
CA LEU A 217 9.23 6.33 -8.02
C LEU A 217 8.58 6.48 -6.65
N VAL A 218 7.34 6.93 -6.63
CA VAL A 218 6.48 6.97 -5.44
C VAL A 218 5.21 6.20 -5.70
N SER A 219 4.71 5.48 -4.68
CA SER A 219 3.38 4.89 -4.78
C SER A 219 2.34 6.00 -4.66
N ARG A 220 1.13 5.76 -5.17
CA ARG A 220 -0.01 6.69 -5.03
C ARG A 220 -0.60 6.77 -3.62
N LEU A 221 -0.06 6.01 -2.67
CA LEU A 221 -0.55 6.01 -1.28
C LEU A 221 -0.26 7.38 -0.67
N TRP A 222 -1.30 8.19 -0.46
CA TRP A 222 -1.23 9.57 0.01
C TRP A 222 -0.31 10.49 -0.80
N THR A 223 -0.17 10.21 -2.10
CA THR A 223 0.69 10.99 -2.99
C THR A 223 -0.06 11.35 -4.26
N GLY A 224 -0.35 12.64 -4.42
CA GLY A 224 -0.79 13.26 -5.66
C GLY A 224 0.33 14.07 -6.32
N ALA A 225 0.00 14.70 -7.46
CA ALA A 225 0.95 15.51 -8.22
C ALA A 225 1.55 16.67 -7.41
N ALA A 226 0.74 17.34 -6.59
CA ALA A 226 1.20 18.41 -5.71
C ALA A 226 2.20 17.91 -4.65
N ASP A 227 1.96 16.73 -4.06
CA ASP A 227 2.87 16.13 -3.09
C ASP A 227 4.21 15.75 -3.74
N ALA A 228 4.17 15.20 -4.96
CA ALA A 228 5.38 14.89 -5.73
C ALA A 228 6.19 16.16 -6.06
N GLN A 229 5.52 17.27 -6.40
CA GLN A 229 6.18 18.57 -6.61
C GLN A 229 6.79 19.13 -5.32
N GLN A 230 6.07 19.11 -4.20
CA GLN A 230 6.62 19.54 -2.92
C GLN A 230 7.85 18.72 -2.52
N TYR A 231 7.80 17.41 -2.75
CA TYR A 231 8.91 16.51 -2.49
C TYR A 231 10.12 16.79 -3.40
N GLN A 232 9.89 17.12 -4.68
CA GLN A 232 10.93 17.62 -5.58
C GLN A 232 11.64 18.84 -5.00
N HIS A 233 10.88 19.84 -4.57
CA HIS A 233 11.42 21.08 -4.02
C HIS A 233 12.20 20.82 -2.73
N LYS A 234 11.65 20.00 -1.82
CA LYS A 234 12.27 19.65 -0.54
C LYS A 234 13.66 19.03 -0.71
N TYR A 235 13.80 18.09 -1.65
CA TYR A 235 15.05 17.37 -1.89
C TYR A 235 15.89 17.93 -3.05
N GLN A 236 15.44 19.01 -3.68
CA GLN A 236 16.08 19.67 -4.81
C GLN A 236 16.34 18.70 -5.98
N LEU A 237 15.32 17.90 -6.32
CA LEU A 237 15.39 16.94 -7.43
C LEU A 237 15.23 17.67 -8.77
N GLN A 238 15.89 17.15 -9.82
CA GLN A 238 15.78 17.70 -11.19
C GLN A 238 14.35 17.66 -11.73
N GLN A 239 13.60 16.62 -11.37
CA GLN A 239 12.20 16.43 -11.73
C GLN A 239 11.43 15.79 -10.57
N PRO A 240 10.10 15.96 -10.49
CA PRO A 240 9.29 15.24 -9.52
C PRO A 240 9.48 13.72 -9.63
N PRO A 241 9.41 12.97 -8.52
CA PRO A 241 9.31 11.52 -8.62
C PRO A 241 8.05 11.15 -9.40
N GLN A 242 8.16 10.10 -10.22
CA GLN A 242 7.02 9.59 -10.97
C GLN A 242 6.10 8.82 -10.05
N ILE A 243 4.79 9.08 -10.15
CA ILE A 243 3.78 8.39 -9.35
C ILE A 243 3.41 7.11 -10.09
N ASP A 244 3.71 5.96 -9.49
CA ASP A 244 3.25 4.67 -9.98
C ASP A 244 1.77 4.48 -9.62
N LYS A 245 0.89 5.00 -10.49
CA LYS A 245 -0.57 5.04 -10.26
C LYS A 245 -1.24 3.67 -10.21
N SER A 246 -0.65 2.65 -10.82
CA SER A 246 -1.15 1.27 -10.73
C SER A 246 -0.39 0.44 -9.70
N ASN A 247 0.65 1.02 -9.08
CA ASN A 247 1.61 0.34 -8.21
C ASN A 247 2.38 -0.80 -8.93
N ALA A 248 2.38 -0.81 -10.26
CA ALA A 248 2.86 -1.93 -11.07
C ALA A 248 4.34 -2.26 -10.86
N LEU A 249 5.22 -1.24 -10.74
CA LEU A 249 6.63 -1.47 -10.48
C LEU A 249 6.89 -1.90 -9.04
N PHE A 250 6.15 -1.35 -8.07
CA PHE A 250 6.23 -1.82 -6.67
C PHE A 250 5.86 -3.30 -6.58
N LEU A 251 4.81 -3.74 -7.27
CA LEU A 251 4.41 -5.14 -7.32
C LEU A 251 5.41 -6.00 -8.08
N ARG A 252 5.81 -5.59 -9.29
CA ARG A 252 6.76 -6.32 -10.16
C ARG A 252 8.07 -6.63 -9.43
N TYR A 253 8.56 -5.70 -8.63
CA TYR A 253 9.82 -5.86 -7.90
C TYR A 253 9.63 -6.17 -6.41
N GLY A 254 8.41 -6.44 -5.94
CA GLY A 254 8.15 -6.76 -4.53
C GLY A 254 8.69 -5.71 -3.56
N VAL A 255 8.55 -4.43 -3.88
CA VAL A 255 9.01 -3.32 -3.03
C VAL A 255 7.92 -2.96 -2.03
N LYS A 256 8.21 -3.22 -0.75
CA LYS A 256 7.32 -2.91 0.38
C LYS A 256 7.98 -2.05 1.44
N LYS A 257 9.31 -2.09 1.52
CA LYS A 257 10.10 -1.27 2.41
C LYS A 257 10.57 -0.04 1.64
N LEU A 258 10.33 1.14 2.18
CA LEU A 258 10.72 2.42 1.60
C LEU A 258 11.69 3.10 2.56
N PRO A 259 12.78 3.70 2.06
CA PRO A 259 13.15 3.72 0.66
C PRO A 259 13.78 2.39 0.21
N THR A 260 13.72 2.11 -1.09
CA THR A 260 14.46 1.00 -1.72
C THR A 260 15.14 1.49 -2.99
N LEU A 261 16.45 1.30 -3.12
CA LEU A 261 17.15 1.46 -4.39
C LEU A 261 17.36 0.09 -5.03
N LEU A 262 16.84 -0.11 -6.22
CA LEU A 262 17.16 -1.25 -7.08
C LEU A 262 18.18 -0.82 -8.13
N VAL A 263 19.27 -1.59 -8.24
CA VAL A 263 20.29 -1.37 -9.26
C VAL A 263 20.23 -2.51 -10.25
N PHE A 264 20.24 -2.16 -11.53
CA PHE A 264 20.21 -3.09 -12.64
C PHE A 264 21.50 -2.97 -13.44
N ASN A 265 22.05 -4.10 -13.86
CA ASN A 265 23.17 -4.18 -14.78
C ASN A 265 22.73 -4.99 -16.00
N ASN A 266 22.73 -4.36 -17.18
CA ASN A 266 22.25 -4.96 -18.44
C ASN A 266 20.84 -5.58 -18.30
N GLY A 267 19.91 -4.82 -17.71
CA GLY A 267 18.51 -5.20 -17.52
C GLY A 267 18.23 -6.18 -16.37
N LYS A 268 19.25 -6.71 -15.70
CA LYS A 268 19.08 -7.66 -14.58
C LYS A 268 19.28 -6.96 -13.24
N GLN A 269 18.38 -7.19 -12.28
CA GLN A 269 18.52 -6.65 -10.93
C GLN A 269 19.78 -7.25 -10.28
N ALA A 270 20.79 -6.41 -10.06
CA ALA A 270 22.08 -6.80 -9.49
C ALA A 270 22.15 -6.49 -7.99
N LEU A 271 21.45 -5.46 -7.52
CA LEU A 271 21.49 -5.03 -6.12
C LEU A 271 20.13 -4.50 -5.66
N ARG A 272 19.84 -4.70 -4.37
CA ARG A 272 18.73 -4.07 -3.65
C ARG A 272 19.27 -3.47 -2.35
N ILE A 273 19.12 -2.17 -2.19
CA ILE A 273 19.52 -1.43 -1.00
C ILE A 273 18.26 -0.91 -0.32
N THR A 274 18.09 -1.25 0.95
CA THR A 274 17.00 -0.74 1.82
C THR A 274 17.52 0.02 3.03
N ASP A 275 18.82 -0.09 3.32
CA ASP A 275 19.48 0.57 4.43
C ASP A 275 20.39 1.67 3.91
N PHE A 276 20.06 2.90 4.27
CA PHE A 276 20.78 4.13 3.93
C PHE A 276 21.39 4.76 5.19
N SER A 277 21.74 3.96 6.18
CA SER A 277 22.43 4.43 7.39
C SER A 277 23.87 4.88 7.14
N SER A 278 24.50 4.46 6.02
CA SER A 278 25.87 4.80 5.63
C SER A 278 25.97 5.08 4.13
N TYR A 279 26.39 6.30 3.76
CA TYR A 279 26.61 6.67 2.36
C TYR A 279 27.72 5.83 1.73
N ASP A 280 28.86 5.70 2.44
CA ASP A 280 30.05 5.01 1.93
C ASP A 280 29.75 3.55 1.58
N GLU A 281 28.92 2.88 2.38
CA GLU A 281 28.53 1.50 2.11
C GLU A 281 27.57 1.38 0.91
N VAL A 282 26.68 2.36 0.72
CA VAL A 282 25.80 2.44 -0.46
C VAL A 282 26.62 2.68 -1.73
N ASP A 283 27.52 3.67 -1.70
CA ASP A 283 28.35 4.04 -2.85
C ASP A 283 29.34 2.93 -3.22
N LYS A 284 29.98 2.30 -2.23
CA LYS A 284 30.89 1.15 -2.46
C LYS A 284 30.20 -0.01 -3.16
N GLN A 285 28.97 -0.34 -2.77
CA GLN A 285 28.20 -1.41 -3.44
C GLN A 285 27.89 -1.04 -4.90
N LEU A 286 27.59 0.23 -5.17
CA LEU A 286 27.29 0.72 -6.51
C LEU A 286 28.54 0.76 -7.42
N GLN A 287 29.68 1.23 -6.90
CA GLN A 287 30.95 1.30 -7.62
C GLN A 287 31.42 -0.07 -8.13
N GLY A 288 31.04 -1.16 -7.44
CA GLY A 288 31.31 -2.52 -7.90
C GLY A 288 30.64 -2.88 -9.23
N LEU A 289 29.61 -2.12 -9.65
CA LEU A 289 28.79 -2.39 -10.84
C LEU A 289 29.00 -1.40 -11.99
N ILE A 290 29.49 -0.18 -11.71
CA ILE A 290 29.63 0.91 -12.70
C ILE A 290 30.94 0.82 -13.51
N LYS A 291 31.89 -0.05 -13.12
CA LYS A 291 33.18 -0.21 -13.81
C LYS A 291 33.08 -0.73 -15.24
#